data_AF-A0A453RQM5-F1
#
_entry.id   AF-A0A453RQM5-F1
#
_cell.length_a   1.000
_cell.length_b   1.000
_cell.length_c   1.000
_cell.angle_alpha   90.00
_cell.angle_beta   90.00
_cell.angle_gamma   90.00
#
_symmetry.space_group_name_H-M   'P 1'
#
loop_
_entity.id
_entity.type
_entity.pdbx_description
1 polymer ?
#
loop_
_entity_poly.entity_id
_entity_poly.type
_entity_poly.pdbx_seq_one_letter_code
_entity_poly.pdbx_strand_id
1 'polypeptide(L)'
;LTAMSTATGAAASNSLSPTTSRRSSPSSRILTTPRGSLSCRLLSSSPSQSPLVPVSAMASPGAAGEAASRKKLLIFDAEKDLAASLAEHAAGLSEKFAAERSAFTVVLSGGSLIKALRKLAEPPYLEAVDWSRWHVFWADERVVPKDHADSNYKLAMDEFLSKMHIVT
;
A
#
# COMPACT_ATOMS: atom_id res chain seq x y z
N LEU A 1 63.01 -14.87 -16.75
CA LEU A 1 62.85 -15.94 -17.75
C LEU A 1 61.43 -16.46 -17.63
N THR A 2 60.43 -15.66 -18.02
CA THR A 2 59.88 -15.53 -19.38
C THR A 2 59.09 -16.77 -19.79
N ALA A 3 57.77 -16.68 -19.78
CA ALA A 3 56.93 -17.09 -20.92
C ALA A 3 55.53 -16.49 -20.75
N MET A 4 55.25 -15.46 -21.54
CA MET A 4 53.91 -15.05 -21.91
C MET A 4 53.30 -16.10 -22.84
N SER A 5 51.98 -16.25 -22.80
CA SER A 5 51.25 -16.77 -23.96
C SER A 5 49.91 -16.06 -24.09
N THR A 6 49.78 -15.34 -25.20
CA THR A 6 48.58 -14.67 -25.70
C THR A 6 48.09 -15.42 -26.94
N ALA A 7 46.79 -15.64 -27.04
CA ALA A 7 46.05 -15.95 -28.28
C ALA A 7 44.58 -15.51 -28.03
N THR A 8 44.02 -14.46 -28.64
CA THR A 8 43.67 -14.16 -30.05
C THR A 8 42.45 -14.93 -30.58
N GLY A 9 41.43 -14.20 -31.06
CA GLY A 9 40.32 -14.67 -31.90
C GLY A 9 38.95 -14.18 -31.38
N ALA A 10 38.39 -13.03 -31.77
CA ALA A 10 37.89 -12.57 -33.07
C ALA A 10 36.44 -13.00 -33.41
N ALA A 11 35.61 -11.97 -33.65
CA ALA A 11 34.44 -11.88 -34.54
C ALA A 11 33.16 -12.68 -34.22
N ALA A 12 32.05 -11.94 -34.06
CA ALA A 12 30.98 -11.95 -35.07
C ALA A 12 29.90 -10.90 -34.70
N SER A 13 29.87 -9.83 -35.50
CA SER A 13 28.72 -8.93 -35.61
C SER A 13 27.64 -9.64 -36.43
N ASN A 14 26.38 -9.56 -36.00
CA ASN A 14 25.24 -9.79 -36.89
C ASN A 14 24.23 -8.65 -36.72
N SER A 15 24.07 -7.92 -37.81
CA SER A 15 23.01 -6.96 -38.10
C SER A 15 21.64 -7.66 -38.16
N LEU A 16 20.57 -6.89 -37.91
CA LEU A 16 19.38 -6.74 -38.78
C LEU A 16 18.16 -6.27 -37.93
N SER A 17 17.83 -4.98 -38.02
CA SER A 17 16.45 -4.46 -38.03
C SER A 17 15.92 -4.54 -39.48
N PRO A 18 14.61 -4.41 -39.82
CA PRO A 18 13.52 -3.65 -39.18
C PRO A 18 12.20 -4.48 -39.07
N THR A 19 11.06 -4.02 -38.55
CA THR A 19 10.05 -3.24 -39.29
C THR A 19 8.85 -2.99 -38.37
N THR A 20 8.34 -1.78 -38.43
CA THR A 20 7.09 -1.26 -37.85
C THR A 20 5.86 -2.04 -38.30
N SER A 21 4.91 -2.31 -37.39
CA SER A 21 3.53 -2.65 -37.76
C SER A 21 2.51 -2.04 -36.80
N ARG A 22 2.14 -0.81 -37.16
CA ARG A 22 0.78 -0.27 -37.31
C ARG A 22 -0.30 -0.74 -36.30
N ARG A 23 -0.52 0.17 -35.35
CA ARG A 23 -1.77 0.48 -34.63
C ARG A 23 -3.01 0.29 -35.52
N SER A 24 -4.00 -0.46 -35.04
CA SER A 24 -5.36 -0.43 -35.56
C SER A 24 -6.35 -0.25 -34.40
N SER A 25 -7.03 0.88 -34.40
CA SER A 25 -8.22 1.17 -33.61
C SER A 25 -9.45 0.86 -34.47
N PRO A 26 -10.56 0.41 -33.88
CA PRO A 26 -11.87 0.65 -34.44
C PRO A 26 -12.63 1.70 -33.64
N SER A 27 -13.17 2.67 -34.37
CA SER A 27 -14.10 3.71 -33.92
C SER A 27 -15.51 3.19 -33.66
N SER A 28 -16.24 3.99 -32.87
CA SER A 28 -17.72 4.16 -32.82
C SER A 28 -18.50 3.06 -32.08
N ARG A 29 -19.51 3.35 -31.25
CA ARG A 29 -20.54 4.40 -31.34
C ARG A 29 -20.97 4.90 -29.97
N ILE A 30 -21.15 6.21 -29.87
CA ILE A 30 -21.93 6.88 -28.83
C ILE A 30 -23.41 6.66 -29.19
N LEU A 31 -24.21 6.16 -28.25
CA LEU A 31 -25.66 6.16 -28.35
C LEU A 31 -26.21 7.11 -27.28
N THR A 32 -26.49 8.33 -27.72
CA THR A 32 -27.32 9.31 -27.01
C THR A 32 -28.78 8.90 -27.15
N THR A 33 -29.50 8.79 -26.03
CA THR A 33 -30.96 8.73 -26.01
C THR A 33 -31.52 9.89 -25.20
N PRO A 34 -32.69 10.44 -25.59
CA PRO A 34 -33.14 11.74 -25.12
C PRO A 34 -33.90 11.67 -23.79
N ARG A 35 -33.81 12.82 -23.12
CA ARG A 35 -34.53 13.33 -21.96
C ARG A 35 -36.03 12.97 -21.96
N GLY A 36 -36.42 12.01 -21.13
CA GLY A 36 -37.82 11.74 -20.79
C GLY A 36 -38.23 12.54 -19.56
N SER A 37 -38.95 13.64 -19.78
CA SER A 37 -39.67 14.40 -18.75
C SER A 37 -40.80 13.53 -18.19
N LEU A 38 -40.71 13.15 -16.92
CA LEU A 38 -41.84 12.52 -16.22
C LEU A 38 -42.49 13.57 -15.33
N SER A 39 -43.67 13.98 -15.75
CA SER A 39 -44.55 14.92 -15.08
C SER A 39 -45.06 14.30 -13.77
N CYS A 40 -44.69 14.91 -12.63
CA CYS A 40 -45.22 14.56 -11.32
C CYS A 40 -46.72 14.88 -11.27
N ARG A 41 -47.56 13.83 -11.23
CA ARG A 41 -48.98 13.99 -10.91
C ARG A 41 -49.10 14.25 -9.41
N LEU A 42 -49.49 15.47 -9.06
CA LEU A 42 -49.92 15.84 -7.71
C LEU A 42 -51.28 15.19 -7.46
N LEU A 43 -51.31 14.13 -6.65
CA LEU A 43 -52.54 13.72 -5.97
C LEU A 43 -52.61 14.47 -4.64
N SER A 44 -53.60 15.35 -4.53
CA SER A 44 -54.02 15.95 -3.27
C SER A 44 -54.86 14.94 -2.49
N SER A 45 -54.45 14.61 -1.28
CA SER A 45 -55.34 14.04 -0.27
C SER A 45 -55.02 14.64 1.11
N SER A 46 -56.07 15.18 1.72
CA SER A 46 -56.17 16.02 2.92
C SER A 46 -55.64 15.38 4.22
N PRO A 47 -55.52 16.16 5.31
CA PRO A 47 -54.62 15.88 6.43
C PRO A 47 -55.26 14.96 7.47
N SER A 48 -54.57 13.88 7.84
CA SER A 48 -54.88 13.10 9.02
C SER A 48 -53.92 13.53 10.13
N GLN A 49 -54.45 14.22 11.13
CA GLN A 49 -53.76 14.55 12.36
C GLN A 49 -53.36 13.26 13.09
N SER A 50 -52.06 13.09 13.31
CA SER A 50 -51.52 12.19 14.32
C SER A 50 -50.65 13.02 15.28
N PRO A 51 -50.76 12.84 16.61
CA PRO A 51 -50.02 13.63 17.57
C PRO A 51 -48.51 13.38 17.42
N LEU A 52 -47.77 14.47 17.22
CA LEU A 52 -46.32 14.49 17.19
C LEU A 52 -45.78 14.10 18.57
N VAL A 53 -45.23 12.90 18.69
CA VAL A 53 -44.28 12.58 19.76
C VAL A 53 -42.95 13.20 19.35
N PRO A 54 -42.31 14.04 20.18
CA PRO A 54 -40.96 14.50 19.89
C PRO A 54 -40.03 13.29 20.01
N VAL A 55 -39.55 12.79 18.87
CA VAL A 55 -38.34 11.95 18.85
C VAL A 55 -37.21 12.86 19.29
N SER A 56 -36.74 12.65 20.52
CA SER A 56 -35.46 13.23 20.95
C SER A 56 -34.39 12.72 19.98
N ALA A 57 -33.94 13.60 19.09
CA ALA A 57 -32.72 13.42 18.35
C ALA A 57 -31.59 13.37 19.39
N MET A 58 -31.21 12.16 19.78
CA MET A 58 -29.97 11.90 20.50
C MET A 58 -28.84 12.15 19.51
N ALA A 59 -28.55 13.43 19.24
CA ALA A 59 -27.25 13.83 18.74
C ALA A 59 -26.27 13.55 19.88
N SER A 60 -25.78 12.32 19.96
CA SER A 60 -24.53 12.07 20.64
C SER A 60 -23.55 13.09 20.06
N PRO A 61 -22.94 13.97 20.87
CA PRO A 61 -21.73 14.62 20.44
C PRO A 61 -20.75 13.46 20.30
N GLY A 62 -20.64 12.94 19.07
CA GLY A 62 -19.48 12.17 18.67
C GLY A 62 -18.32 13.05 19.08
N ALA A 63 -17.62 12.62 20.11
CA ALA A 63 -16.39 13.21 20.54
C ALA A 63 -15.41 13.04 19.39
N ALA A 64 -15.52 13.91 18.39
CA ALA A 64 -14.38 14.41 17.66
C ALA A 64 -13.59 15.24 18.67
N GLY A 65 -13.05 14.55 19.67
CA GLY A 65 -12.00 15.07 20.51
C GLY A 65 -10.87 15.32 19.55
N GLU A 66 -10.61 16.59 19.32
CA GLU A 66 -9.37 17.08 18.74
C GLU A 66 -8.25 16.65 19.69
N ALA A 67 -7.84 15.38 19.55
CA ALA A 67 -6.78 14.78 20.32
C ALA A 67 -5.49 15.44 19.84
N ALA A 68 -5.08 16.50 20.54
CA ALA A 68 -3.78 17.13 20.35
C ALA A 68 -2.70 16.04 20.29
N SER A 69 -2.14 15.82 19.10
CA SER A 69 -1.19 14.76 18.83
C SER A 69 0.08 14.98 19.65
N ARG A 70 0.29 14.16 20.69
CA ARG A 70 1.53 14.16 21.46
C ARG A 70 2.67 13.68 20.56
N LYS A 71 3.50 14.61 20.09
CA LYS A 71 4.67 14.30 19.27
C LYS A 71 5.73 13.63 20.14
N LYS A 72 6.19 12.44 19.74
CA LYS A 72 7.32 11.73 20.36
C LYS A 72 8.50 11.77 19.40
N LEU A 73 9.62 12.34 19.84
CA LEU A 73 10.87 12.38 19.06
C LEU A 73 11.88 11.43 19.71
N LEU A 74 12.41 10.49 18.92
CA LEU A 74 13.48 9.58 19.31
C LEU A 74 14.68 9.84 18.40
N ILE A 75 15.86 9.97 18.99
CA ILE A 75 17.12 10.23 18.28
C ILE A 75 18.06 9.06 18.60
N PHE A 76 18.71 8.54 17.57
CA PHE A 76 19.63 7.41 17.67
C PHE A 76 20.95 7.79 17.00
N ASP A 77 22.06 7.34 17.58
CA ASP A 77 23.40 7.62 17.06
C ASP A 77 23.78 6.70 15.89
N ALA A 78 23.15 5.53 15.79
CA ALA A 78 23.41 4.55 14.74
C ALA A 78 22.12 3.99 14.12
N GLU A 79 22.19 3.69 12.81
CA GLU A 79 21.07 3.13 12.03
C GLU A 79 20.56 1.79 12.58
N LYS A 80 21.48 0.96 13.09
CA LYS A 80 21.16 -0.32 13.75
C LYS A 80 20.25 -0.16 14.96
N ASP A 81 20.45 0.89 15.76
CA ASP A 81 19.69 1.13 16.99
C ASP A 81 18.31 1.69 16.65
N LEU A 82 18.24 2.56 15.61
CA LEU A 82 16.99 2.99 15.02
C LEU A 82 16.18 1.80 14.49
N ALA A 83 16.79 0.91 13.71
CA ALA A 83 16.12 -0.26 13.16
C ALA A 83 15.61 -1.22 14.24
N ALA A 84 16.39 -1.45 15.30
CA ALA A 84 15.98 -2.25 16.44
C ALA A 84 14.79 -1.61 17.19
N SER A 85 14.86 -0.31 17.48
CA SER A 85 13.77 0.40 18.16
C SER A 85 12.50 0.45 17.30
N LEU A 86 12.64 0.62 15.98
CA LEU A 86 11.51 0.56 15.05
C LEU A 86 10.87 -0.83 15.03
N ALA A 87 11.68 -1.89 15.01
CA ALA A 87 11.17 -3.27 15.05
C ALA A 87 10.42 -3.55 16.34
N GLU A 88 10.99 -3.19 17.50
CA GLU A 88 10.33 -3.32 18.80
C GLU A 88 9.01 -2.55 18.84
N HIS A 89 9.01 -1.30 18.36
CA HIS A 89 7.81 -0.48 18.34
C HIS A 89 6.73 -1.04 17.42
N ALA A 90 7.10 -1.49 16.21
CA ALA A 90 6.17 -2.10 15.26
C ALA A 90 5.60 -3.42 15.79
N ALA A 91 6.43 -4.27 16.42
CA ALA A 91 5.99 -5.51 17.04
C ALA A 91 4.98 -5.25 18.18
N GLY A 92 5.27 -4.29 19.07
CA GLY A 92 4.37 -3.93 20.17
C GLY A 92 3.05 -3.33 19.68
N LEU A 93 3.08 -2.50 18.63
CA LEU A 93 1.86 -1.99 18.00
C LEU A 93 1.06 -3.11 17.33
N SER A 94 1.74 -4.02 16.63
CA SER A 94 1.13 -5.18 16.02
C SER A 94 0.40 -6.00 17.07
N GLU A 95 1.07 -6.43 18.14
CA GLU A 95 0.45 -7.21 19.22
C GLU A 95 -0.79 -6.51 19.80
N LYS A 96 -0.67 -5.22 20.10
CA LYS A 96 -1.77 -4.43 20.66
C LYS A 96 -2.99 -4.39 19.74
N PHE A 97 -2.80 -3.98 18.47
CA PHE A 97 -3.92 -3.82 17.54
C PHE A 97 -4.46 -5.16 17.04
N ALA A 98 -3.59 -6.15 16.93
CA ALA A 98 -3.99 -7.53 16.74
C ALA A 98 -4.96 -7.91 17.86
N ALA A 99 -4.59 -7.80 19.15
CA ALA A 99 -5.48 -8.13 20.26
C ALA A 99 -6.82 -7.36 20.25
N GLU A 100 -6.82 -6.07 19.88
CA GLU A 100 -8.04 -5.24 19.90
C GLU A 100 -8.98 -5.46 18.70
N ARG A 101 -8.44 -5.65 17.48
CA ARG A 101 -9.21 -5.56 16.22
C ARG A 101 -9.03 -6.75 15.30
N SER A 102 -8.16 -7.69 15.69
CA SER A 102 -7.74 -8.81 14.86
C SER A 102 -7.10 -8.48 13.52
N ALA A 103 -6.61 -7.25 13.38
CA ALA A 103 -5.90 -6.78 12.20
C ALA A 103 -4.89 -5.71 12.59
N PHE A 104 -3.77 -5.69 11.88
CA PHE A 104 -2.75 -4.65 11.97
C PHE A 104 -2.42 -4.15 10.56
N THR A 105 -2.76 -2.89 10.29
CA THR A 105 -2.58 -2.28 8.98
C THR A 105 -1.39 -1.33 8.98
N VAL A 106 -0.49 -1.51 8.01
CA VAL A 106 0.69 -0.67 7.81
C VAL A 106 0.75 -0.14 6.37
N VAL A 107 1.30 1.06 6.22
CA VAL A 107 1.51 1.70 4.92
C VAL A 107 3.00 1.98 4.76
N LEU A 108 3.61 1.45 3.70
CA LEU A 108 5.05 1.54 3.42
C LEU A 108 5.34 2.60 2.35
N SER A 109 6.33 3.46 2.61
CA SER A 109 6.77 4.51 1.67
C SER A 109 8.03 4.15 0.86
N GLY A 110 8.56 2.94 1.01
CA GLY A 110 9.78 2.53 0.31
C GLY A 110 11.10 2.99 0.95
N GLY A 111 12.18 2.93 0.17
CA GLY A 111 13.48 3.47 0.53
C GLY A 111 14.12 2.90 1.80
N SER A 112 14.70 3.77 2.64
CA SER A 112 15.39 3.39 3.88
C SER A 112 14.45 2.78 4.93
N LEU A 113 13.14 3.06 4.86
CA LEU A 113 12.19 2.47 5.79
C LEU A 113 12.14 0.94 5.64
N ILE A 114 12.14 0.43 4.41
CA ILE A 114 12.13 -1.02 4.16
C ILE A 114 13.41 -1.65 4.72
N LYS A 115 14.56 -0.99 4.54
CA LYS A 115 15.85 -1.44 5.08
C LYS A 115 15.84 -1.53 6.60
N ALA A 116 15.23 -0.56 7.28
CA ALA A 116 15.08 -0.59 8.74
C ALA A 116 14.10 -1.70 9.18
N LEU A 117 12.98 -1.87 8.47
CA LEU A 117 11.98 -2.91 8.76
C LEU A 117 12.49 -4.34 8.54
N ARG A 118 13.56 -4.52 7.74
CA ARG A 118 14.25 -5.82 7.63
C ARG A 118 14.58 -6.43 8.99
N LYS A 119 14.87 -5.60 10.01
CA LYS A 119 15.17 -6.07 11.37
C LYS A 119 14.01 -6.82 12.02
N LEU A 120 12.78 -6.47 11.67
CA LEU A 120 11.57 -7.14 12.13
C LEU A 120 11.39 -8.53 11.48
N ALA A 121 12.06 -8.77 10.34
CA ALA A 121 12.11 -10.08 9.68
C ALA A 121 13.24 -10.99 10.22
N GLU A 122 13.79 -10.69 11.39
CA GLU A 122 14.83 -11.48 12.06
C GLU A 122 14.33 -11.96 13.44
N PRO A 123 14.87 -13.06 13.98
CA PRO A 123 14.60 -13.45 15.37
C PRO A 123 15.00 -12.32 16.35
N PRO A 124 14.24 -12.11 17.45
CA PRO A 124 13.08 -12.89 17.88
C PRO A 124 11.73 -12.44 17.26
N TYR A 125 11.70 -11.32 16.53
CA TYR A 125 10.45 -10.71 16.06
C TYR A 125 9.72 -11.55 15.03
N LEU A 126 10.46 -12.23 14.14
CA LEU A 126 9.88 -13.08 13.11
C LEU A 126 8.96 -14.17 13.70
N GLU A 127 9.27 -14.66 14.89
CA GLU A 127 8.48 -15.70 15.58
C GLU A 127 7.43 -15.11 16.53
N ALA A 128 7.72 -13.95 17.12
CA ALA A 128 6.82 -13.31 18.08
C ALA A 128 5.61 -12.62 17.43
N VAL A 129 5.76 -12.15 16.19
CA VAL A 129 4.71 -11.40 15.49
C VAL A 129 3.78 -12.33 14.71
N ASP A 130 2.47 -12.15 14.90
CA ASP A 130 1.44 -12.83 14.12
C ASP A 130 1.23 -12.18 12.75
N TRP A 131 1.98 -12.64 11.76
CA TRP A 131 1.95 -12.15 10.37
C TRP A 131 0.62 -12.36 9.65
N SER A 132 -0.23 -13.27 10.12
CA SER A 132 -1.54 -13.54 9.49
C SER A 132 -2.51 -12.36 9.60
N ARG A 133 -2.24 -11.44 10.55
CA ARG A 133 -3.07 -10.26 10.83
C ARG A 133 -2.53 -8.99 10.18
N TRP A 134 -1.39 -9.08 9.51
CA TRP A 134 -0.76 -7.93 8.86
C TRP A 134 -1.41 -7.63 7.52
N HIS A 135 -1.81 -6.38 7.33
CA HIS A 135 -2.24 -5.85 6.04
C HIS A 135 -1.29 -4.74 5.61
N VAL A 136 -0.60 -4.95 4.49
CA VAL A 136 0.44 -4.04 4.00
C VAL A 136 -0.07 -3.28 2.78
N PHE A 137 0.04 -1.96 2.83
CA PHE A 137 -0.26 -1.05 1.73
C PHE A 137 0.96 -0.21 1.38
N TRP A 138 0.92 0.46 0.22
CA TRP A 138 1.98 1.36 -0.23
C TRP A 138 1.47 2.80 -0.17
N ALA A 139 2.27 3.69 0.40
CA ALA A 139 1.99 5.14 0.40
C ALA A 139 2.24 5.71 -0.99
N ASP A 140 3.32 5.25 -1.62
CA ASP A 140 3.75 5.62 -2.95
C ASP A 140 4.45 4.45 -3.65
N GLU A 141 4.44 4.48 -4.97
CA GLU A 141 5.16 3.54 -5.83
C GLU A 141 5.60 4.27 -7.10
N ARG A 142 6.72 3.82 -7.67
CA ARG A 142 7.24 4.29 -8.96
C ARG A 142 6.44 3.67 -10.10
N VAL A 143 6.21 4.44 -11.16
CA VAL A 143 5.51 3.98 -12.37
C VAL A 143 6.48 3.20 -13.25
N VAL A 144 6.92 2.05 -12.75
CA VAL A 144 7.84 1.11 -13.40
C VAL A 144 7.31 -0.33 -13.21
N PRO A 145 7.80 -1.32 -14.00
CA PRO A 145 7.47 -2.72 -13.74
C PRO A 145 7.81 -3.14 -12.31
N LYS A 146 7.06 -4.09 -11.76
CA LYS A 146 7.20 -4.55 -10.36
C LYS A 146 8.58 -5.13 -10.05
N ASP A 147 9.24 -5.65 -11.07
CA ASP A 147 10.54 -6.32 -11.02
C ASP A 147 11.70 -5.36 -11.35
N HIS A 148 11.38 -4.08 -11.56
CA HIS A 148 12.37 -3.02 -11.76
C HIS A 148 13.10 -2.67 -10.45
N ALA A 149 14.40 -2.33 -10.54
CA ALA A 149 15.23 -2.02 -9.37
C ALA A 149 14.71 -0.83 -8.55
N ASP A 150 14.02 0.11 -9.20
CA ASP A 150 13.44 1.30 -8.56
C ASP A 150 12.05 1.07 -7.93
N SER A 151 11.46 -0.13 -8.07
CA SER A 151 10.15 -0.42 -7.49
C SER A 151 10.23 -0.60 -5.97
N ASN A 152 9.39 0.12 -5.23
CA ASN A 152 9.22 -0.06 -3.79
C ASN A 152 8.71 -1.47 -3.46
N TYR A 153 7.84 -2.03 -4.29
CA TYR A 153 7.36 -3.42 -4.20
C TYR A 153 8.52 -4.41 -4.28
N LYS A 154 9.42 -4.27 -5.27
CA LYS A 154 10.58 -5.15 -5.40
C LYS A 154 11.44 -5.11 -4.16
N LEU A 155 11.78 -3.90 -3.71
CA LEU A 155 12.62 -3.71 -2.53
C LEU A 155 11.97 -4.33 -1.27
N ALA A 156 10.66 -4.13 -1.09
CA ALA A 156 9.91 -4.69 0.03
C ALA A 156 9.90 -6.22 -0.04
N MET A 157 9.72 -6.80 -1.22
CA MET A 157 9.71 -8.24 -1.40
C MET A 157 11.08 -8.86 -1.10
N ASP A 158 12.14 -8.29 -1.65
CA ASP A 158 13.51 -8.81 -1.50
C ASP A 158 13.99 -8.74 -0.05
N GLU A 159 13.71 -7.64 0.67
CA GLU A 159 14.30 -7.40 1.98
C GLU A 159 13.43 -7.84 3.17
N PHE A 160 12.10 -7.78 3.01
CA PHE A 160 11.15 -7.84 4.12
C PHE A 160 10.03 -8.88 3.89
N LEU A 161 9.18 -8.70 2.89
CA LEU A 161 7.94 -9.47 2.73
C LEU A 161 8.18 -10.94 2.37
N SER A 162 9.23 -11.28 1.60
CA SER A 162 9.53 -12.67 1.25
C SER A 162 9.87 -13.56 2.45
N LYS A 163 10.30 -12.95 3.57
CA LYS A 163 10.66 -13.67 4.81
C LYS A 163 9.45 -13.89 5.70
N MET A 164 8.34 -13.23 5.42
CA MET A 164 7.15 -13.24 6.28
C MET A 164 6.07 -14.07 5.62
N HIS A 165 5.44 -14.96 6.39
CA HIS A 165 4.31 -15.76 5.92
C HIS A 165 3.02 -14.93 5.94
N ILE A 166 3.03 -13.76 5.29
CA ILE A 166 1.84 -12.90 5.18
C ILE A 166 0.94 -13.49 4.09
N VAL A 167 -0.33 -13.74 4.45
CA VAL A 167 -1.34 -14.13 3.46
C VAL A 167 -1.64 -12.89 2.62
N THR A 168 -1.18 -12.91 1.36
CA THR A 168 -1.35 -11.82 0.40
C THR A 168 -2.55 -12.07 -0.51
#